data_AF-A0AAU3V4N9-F1
#
_entry.id   AF-A0AAU3V4N9-F1
#
_cell.length_a   1.000
_cell.length_b   1.000
_cell.length_c   1.000
_cell.angle_alpha   90.00
_cell.angle_beta   90.00
_cell.angle_gamma   90.00
#
_symmetry.space_group_name_H-M   'P 1'
#
loop_
_entity.id
_entity.type
_entity.pdbx_description
1 polymer ?
#
loop_
_entity_poly.entity_id
_entity_poly.type
_entity_poly.pdbx_seq_one_letter_code
_entity_poly.pdbx_strand_id
1 'polypeptide(L)'
;MTADPAPIPAEFVRFAVALEPGELAVGYATGRVTDDDARWLAFLRRCDLGELGGRFAALTEAETEVWRKVAADAGPEAGRVWAYLEGARRGEPDAAGRGEFLVGRAAAGRGMNWADSAALLGTDRPEEVDAAFERGEPLVGVAVIGLALTHPDAAAILPRVARALGAPYGELRHQGVVALAHVARLHGTVDDRCLELLRGLPPGTEAHDDILAYVPLRRLPWWLRRSGYAGRLRSFVRHPRIVLRRPGKR
;
A
#
# COMPACT_ATOMS: atom_id res chain seq x y z
N MET A 1 -15.38 36.12 15.27
CA MET A 1 -15.26 34.71 15.68
C MET A 1 -15.21 33.88 14.40
N THR A 2 -14.02 33.53 13.94
CA THR A 2 -13.87 32.52 12.88
C THR A 2 -14.30 31.18 13.46
N ALA A 3 -15.22 30.49 12.78
CA ALA A 3 -15.64 29.15 13.19
C ALA A 3 -14.42 28.22 13.23
N ASP A 4 -14.35 27.35 14.23
CA ASP A 4 -13.30 26.33 14.28
C ASP A 4 -13.36 25.46 13.02
N PRO A 5 -12.22 25.15 12.39
CA PRO A 5 -12.20 24.34 11.18
C PRO A 5 -12.73 22.93 11.49
N ALA A 6 -13.58 22.40 10.61
CA ALA A 6 -14.10 21.05 10.77
C ALA A 6 -12.97 20.01 10.70
N PRO A 7 -12.94 19.02 11.62
CA PRO A 7 -11.90 17.98 11.59
C PRO A 7 -11.84 17.24 10.24
N ILE A 8 -10.62 16.94 9.80
CA ILE A 8 -10.31 16.15 8.61
C ILE A 8 -10.14 14.70 9.04
N PRO A 9 -10.81 13.73 8.38
CA PRO A 9 -10.69 12.32 8.73
C PRO A 9 -9.25 11.81 8.65
N ALA A 10 -8.82 11.03 9.65
CA ALA A 10 -7.45 10.51 9.71
C ALA A 10 -7.09 9.65 8.49
N GLU A 11 -8.03 8.84 7.99
CA GLU A 11 -7.82 8.03 6.79
C GLU A 11 -7.44 8.92 5.60
N PHE A 12 -8.17 10.03 5.38
CA PHE A 12 -7.84 10.97 4.31
C PHE A 12 -6.44 11.58 4.51
N VAL A 13 -6.12 12.02 5.73
CA VAL A 13 -4.80 12.61 6.05
C VAL A 13 -3.68 11.61 5.78
N ARG A 14 -3.85 10.35 6.19
CA ARG A 14 -2.88 9.27 6.01
C ARG A 14 -2.50 9.09 4.53
N PHE A 15 -3.45 9.22 3.61
CA PHE A 15 -3.18 9.01 2.18
C PHE A 15 -2.77 10.28 1.43
N ALA A 16 -3.19 11.44 1.92
CA ALA A 16 -2.97 12.69 1.20
C ALA A 16 -1.56 13.26 1.42
N VAL A 17 -0.89 12.94 2.54
CA VAL A 17 0.40 13.53 2.94
C VAL A 17 1.25 12.56 3.76
N ALA A 18 2.58 12.72 3.70
CA ALA A 18 3.53 12.11 4.62
C ALA A 18 3.88 13.11 5.73
N LEU A 19 3.08 13.16 6.80
CA LEU A 19 3.25 14.13 7.89
C LEU A 19 4.59 14.00 8.63
N GLU A 20 5.09 15.15 9.08
CA GLU A 20 6.13 15.31 10.09
C GLU A 20 5.51 15.53 11.50
N PRO A 21 6.25 15.28 12.59
CA PRO A 21 5.70 15.38 13.96
C PRO A 21 5.12 16.76 14.29
N GLY A 22 5.84 17.83 13.93
CA GLY A 22 5.39 19.22 14.19
C GLY A 22 4.12 19.58 13.42
N GLU A 23 3.97 19.06 12.21
CA GLU A 23 2.78 19.26 11.39
C GLU A 23 1.56 18.54 11.98
N LEU A 24 1.73 17.28 12.38
CA LEU A 24 0.67 16.53 13.06
C LEU A 24 0.24 17.25 14.34
N ALA A 25 1.20 17.77 15.12
CA ALA A 25 0.93 18.52 16.34
C ALA A 25 0.19 19.84 16.09
N VAL A 26 0.51 20.56 15.00
CA VAL A 26 -0.27 21.75 14.58
C VAL A 26 -1.71 21.37 14.23
N GLY A 27 -1.92 20.25 13.54
CA GLY A 27 -3.26 19.75 13.24
C GLY A 27 -4.09 19.48 14.48
N TYR A 28 -3.48 18.80 15.44
CA TYR A 28 -4.06 18.54 16.75
C TYR A 28 -4.40 19.84 17.50
N ALA A 29 -3.41 20.73 17.67
CA ALA A 29 -3.57 21.96 18.45
C ALA A 29 -4.60 22.93 17.84
N THR A 30 -4.86 22.82 16.54
CA THR A 30 -5.84 23.63 15.80
C THR A 30 -7.19 22.94 15.60
N GLY A 31 -7.40 21.75 16.19
CA GLY A 31 -8.66 21.01 16.08
C GLY A 31 -8.94 20.42 14.70
N ARG A 32 -7.95 20.39 13.79
CA ARG A 32 -8.08 19.83 12.44
C ARG A 32 -8.09 18.31 12.40
N VAL A 33 -7.63 17.68 13.47
CA VAL A 33 -7.79 16.24 13.75
C VAL A 33 -8.23 16.09 15.20
N THR A 34 -8.98 15.03 15.48
CA THR A 34 -9.38 14.69 16.85
C THR A 34 -8.19 14.14 17.65
N ASP A 35 -8.30 14.03 18.97
CA ASP A 35 -7.23 13.43 19.81
C ASP A 35 -6.97 11.97 19.42
N ASP A 36 -8.05 11.19 19.28
CA ASP A 36 -7.96 9.78 18.87
C ASP A 36 -7.31 9.64 17.48
N ASP A 37 -7.74 10.46 16.52
CA ASP A 37 -7.17 10.48 15.17
C ASP A 37 -5.69 10.89 15.15
N ALA A 38 -5.31 11.89 15.96
CA ALA A 38 -3.93 12.35 16.04
C ALA A 38 -3.02 11.27 16.63
N ARG A 39 -3.46 10.58 17.69
CA ARG A 39 -2.73 9.46 18.30
C ARG A 39 -2.61 8.28 17.33
N TRP A 40 -3.69 7.96 16.62
CA TRP A 40 -3.68 6.91 15.60
C TRP A 40 -2.72 7.24 14.45
N LEU A 41 -2.75 8.47 13.93
CA LEU A 41 -1.81 8.93 12.89
C LEU A 41 -0.36 8.90 13.40
N ALA A 42 -0.11 9.30 14.64
CA ALA A 42 1.23 9.21 15.24
C ALA A 42 1.70 7.76 15.34
N PHE A 43 0.84 6.86 15.80
CA PHE A 43 1.13 5.42 15.85
C PHE A 43 1.48 4.87 14.46
N LEU A 44 0.67 5.15 13.44
CA LEU A 44 0.93 4.70 12.07
C LEU A 44 2.25 5.25 11.55
N ARG A 45 2.51 6.56 11.69
CA ARG A 45 3.77 7.15 11.24
C ARG A 45 4.99 6.61 11.97
N ARG A 46 4.86 6.26 13.26
CA ARG A 46 5.90 5.54 14.00
C ARG A 46 6.19 4.18 13.35
N CYS A 47 5.16 3.41 13.00
CA CYS A 47 5.33 2.13 12.31
C CYS A 47 5.95 2.29 10.92
N ASP A 48 5.52 3.32 10.18
CA ASP A 48 6.05 3.61 8.85
C ASP A 48 7.53 3.98 8.88
N LEU A 49 8.06 4.65 9.91
CA LEU A 49 9.39 5.27 9.84
C LEU A 49 10.54 4.50 10.53
N GLY A 50 10.27 3.43 11.25
CA GLY A 50 11.31 2.68 11.98
C GLY A 50 12.02 3.55 13.03
N GLU A 51 13.37 3.54 13.07
CA GLU A 51 14.16 4.35 14.02
C GLU A 51 13.86 5.86 13.93
N LEU A 52 13.61 6.38 12.72
CA LEU A 52 13.20 7.78 12.50
C LEU A 52 11.81 8.09 13.08
N GLY A 53 10.99 7.06 13.28
CA GLY A 53 9.67 7.13 13.89
C GLY A 53 9.69 7.42 15.40
N GLY A 54 10.86 7.43 16.05
CA GLY A 54 10.99 7.70 17.49
C GLY A 54 10.37 9.03 17.94
N ARG A 55 10.35 10.05 17.07
CA ARG A 55 9.68 11.33 17.36
C ARG A 55 8.16 11.21 17.42
N PHE A 56 7.57 10.32 16.62
CA PHE A 56 6.14 10.03 16.67
C PHE A 56 5.79 9.14 17.87
N ALA A 57 6.70 8.26 18.30
CA ALA A 57 6.49 7.46 19.50
C ALA A 57 6.28 8.31 20.76
N ALA A 58 6.99 9.43 20.86
CA ALA A 58 6.79 10.40 21.95
C ALA A 58 5.39 11.03 21.93
N LEU A 59 4.75 11.15 20.76
CA LEU A 59 3.42 11.73 20.61
C LEU A 59 2.28 10.73 20.86
N THR A 60 2.47 9.44 20.56
CA THR A 60 1.43 8.41 20.75
C THR A 60 0.93 8.35 22.20
N GLU A 61 1.85 8.44 23.16
CA GLU A 61 1.59 8.36 24.60
C GLU A 61 1.63 9.73 25.30
N ALA A 62 1.71 10.82 24.53
CA ALA A 62 1.88 12.16 25.09
C ALA A 62 0.62 12.68 25.77
N GLU A 63 0.82 13.46 26.83
CA GLU A 63 -0.18 14.36 27.38
C GLU A 63 -0.43 15.57 26.44
N THR A 64 -1.59 16.19 26.58
CA THR A 64 -2.05 17.29 25.71
C THR A 64 -1.05 18.47 25.68
N GLU A 65 -0.39 18.77 26.79
CA GLU A 65 0.60 19.85 26.90
C GLU A 65 1.82 19.62 26.01
N VAL A 66 2.23 18.37 25.84
CA VAL A 66 3.37 18.00 24.97
C VAL A 66 3.00 18.26 23.51
N TRP A 67 1.79 17.88 23.09
CA TRP A 67 1.28 18.18 21.76
C TRP A 67 1.26 19.68 21.47
N ARG A 68 0.73 20.49 22.40
CA ARG A 68 0.71 21.96 22.25
C ARG A 68 2.12 22.55 22.17
N LYS A 69 3.06 22.04 22.97
CA LYS A 69 4.47 22.47 22.93
C LYS A 69 5.11 22.16 21.58
N VAL A 70 4.98 20.92 21.09
CA VAL A 70 5.51 20.51 19.78
C VAL A 70 4.91 21.35 18.65
N ALA A 71 3.61 21.68 18.73
CA ALA A 71 2.97 22.56 17.76
C ALA A 71 3.54 23.99 17.79
N ALA A 72 3.82 24.53 18.98
CA ALA A 72 4.43 25.86 19.13
C ALA A 72 5.86 25.89 18.58
N ASP A 73 6.63 24.80 18.76
CA ASP A 73 8.01 24.69 18.31
C ASP A 73 8.15 24.41 16.79
N ALA A 74 7.08 23.94 16.13
CA ALA A 74 7.10 23.54 14.72
C ALA A 74 7.25 24.72 13.72
N GLY A 75 7.05 25.95 14.19
CA GLY A 75 7.11 27.16 13.38
C GLY A 75 5.90 27.34 12.43
N PRO A 76 5.82 28.47 11.72
CA PRO A 76 4.63 28.84 10.94
C PRO A 76 4.40 27.94 9.71
N GLU A 77 5.46 27.35 9.15
CA GLU A 77 5.38 26.53 7.93
C GLU A 77 4.65 25.21 8.13
N ALA A 78 4.61 24.70 9.36
CA ALA A 78 3.93 23.45 9.69
C ALA A 78 2.41 23.51 9.46
N GLY A 79 1.83 24.71 9.36
CA GLY A 79 0.42 24.90 9.00
C GLY A 79 0.11 24.72 7.52
N ARG A 80 1.10 24.80 6.61
CA ARG A 80 0.86 24.75 5.15
C ARG A 80 0.25 23.43 4.69
N VAL A 81 0.69 22.31 5.26
CA VAL A 81 0.17 20.99 4.91
C VAL A 81 -1.33 20.88 5.19
N TRP A 82 -1.81 21.56 6.22
CA TRP A 82 -3.23 21.57 6.58
C TRP A 82 -4.07 22.40 5.62
N ALA A 83 -3.54 23.53 5.13
CA ALA A 83 -4.19 24.29 4.07
C ALA A 83 -4.29 23.46 2.77
N TYR A 84 -3.24 22.71 2.44
CA TYR A 84 -3.27 21.76 1.32
C TYR A 84 -4.33 20.66 1.53
N LEU A 85 -4.38 20.04 2.71
CA LEU A 85 -5.36 19.00 3.04
C LEU A 85 -6.80 19.50 2.95
N GLU A 86 -7.07 20.73 3.40
CA GLU A 86 -8.38 21.38 3.26
C GLU A 86 -8.76 21.60 1.79
N GLY A 87 -7.81 22.07 0.96
CA GLY A 87 -8.02 22.20 -0.49
C GLY A 87 -8.29 20.85 -1.17
N ALA A 88 -7.47 19.85 -0.87
CA ALA A 88 -7.61 18.50 -1.39
C ALA A 88 -8.97 17.88 -1.01
N ARG A 89 -9.44 18.06 0.23
CA ARG A 89 -10.75 17.59 0.68
C ARG A 89 -11.91 18.23 -0.08
N ARG A 90 -11.75 19.49 -0.52
CA ARG A 90 -12.75 20.20 -1.35
C ARG A 90 -12.69 19.78 -2.82
N GLY A 91 -11.80 18.87 -3.20
CA GLY A 91 -11.59 18.47 -4.60
C GLY A 91 -10.71 19.46 -5.37
N GLU A 92 -10.00 20.35 -4.68
CA GLU A 92 -9.11 21.36 -5.23
C GLU A 92 -7.65 21.14 -4.73
N PRO A 93 -7.06 19.95 -4.94
CA PRO A 93 -5.70 19.71 -4.46
C PRO A 93 -4.70 20.57 -5.22
N ASP A 94 -3.87 21.31 -4.49
CA ASP A 94 -2.71 21.97 -5.07
C ASP A 94 -1.67 20.91 -5.50
N ALA A 95 -1.39 20.86 -6.80
CA ALA A 95 -0.41 19.94 -7.36
C ALA A 95 1.00 20.16 -6.78
N ALA A 96 1.36 21.40 -6.46
CA ALA A 96 2.63 21.70 -5.81
C ALA A 96 2.65 21.14 -4.37
N GLY A 97 1.59 21.35 -3.60
CA GLY A 97 1.41 20.73 -2.29
C GLY A 97 1.48 19.20 -2.32
N ARG A 98 0.83 18.54 -3.28
CA ARG A 98 0.95 17.08 -3.46
C ARG A 98 2.40 16.68 -3.76
N GLY A 99 3.07 17.44 -4.62
CA GLY A 99 4.48 17.26 -4.94
C GLY A 99 5.39 17.39 -3.72
N GLU A 100 5.16 18.39 -2.87
CA GLU A 100 5.97 18.65 -1.68
C GLU A 100 5.71 17.65 -0.55
N PHE A 101 4.46 17.49 -0.14
CA PHE A 101 4.09 16.84 1.12
C PHE A 101 3.93 15.32 1.01
N LEU A 102 3.77 14.79 -0.19
CA LEU A 102 3.60 13.36 -0.41
C LEU A 102 4.75 12.83 -1.27
N VAL A 103 4.83 13.27 -2.53
CA VAL A 103 5.79 12.69 -3.50
C VAL A 103 7.25 12.99 -3.12
N GLY A 104 7.57 14.24 -2.81
CA GLY A 104 8.94 14.66 -2.50
C GLY A 104 9.46 14.02 -1.20
N ARG A 105 8.58 13.77 -0.23
CA ARG A 105 8.92 13.09 1.03
C ARG A 105 9.14 11.59 0.84
N ALA A 106 8.28 10.94 0.07
CA ALA A 106 8.46 9.56 -0.35
C ALA A 106 9.79 9.39 -1.10
N ALA A 107 10.09 10.29 -2.05
CA ALA A 107 11.35 10.31 -2.78
C ALA A 107 12.57 10.41 -1.84
N ALA A 108 12.48 11.25 -0.81
CA ALA A 108 13.51 11.43 0.21
C ALA A 108 13.59 10.29 1.25
N GLY A 109 12.77 9.23 1.13
CA GLY A 109 12.77 8.11 2.08
C GLY A 109 12.20 8.46 3.46
N ARG A 110 11.48 9.57 3.60
CA ARG A 110 10.80 9.98 4.86
C ARG A 110 9.43 9.33 4.99
N GLY A 111 9.35 8.10 4.51
CA GLY A 111 8.13 7.40 4.18
C GLY A 111 7.99 6.12 4.96
N MET A 112 8.11 4.99 4.26
CA MET A 112 8.09 3.63 4.81
C MET A 112 9.46 3.16 5.33
N ASN A 113 9.44 2.15 6.20
CA ASN A 113 10.62 1.54 6.79
C ASN A 113 11.11 0.42 5.86
N TRP A 114 12.00 0.79 4.94
CA TRP A 114 12.52 -0.11 3.91
C TRP A 114 13.43 -1.23 4.45
N ALA A 115 13.74 -1.22 5.75
CA ALA A 115 14.50 -2.28 6.42
C ALA A 115 13.61 -3.36 7.05
N ASP A 116 12.29 -3.14 7.17
CA ASP A 116 11.38 -4.07 7.85
C ASP A 116 10.29 -4.59 6.90
N SER A 117 10.38 -5.88 6.57
CA SER A 117 9.38 -6.57 5.75
C SER A 117 7.95 -6.50 6.29
N ALA A 118 7.75 -6.49 7.61
CA ALA A 118 6.42 -6.43 8.20
C ALA A 118 5.78 -5.04 7.99
N ALA A 119 6.58 -3.98 8.11
CA ALA A 119 6.16 -2.63 7.78
C ALA A 119 5.78 -2.52 6.30
N LEU A 120 6.59 -3.10 5.41
CA LEU A 120 6.34 -3.05 3.96
C LEU A 120 5.10 -3.84 3.52
N LEU A 121 4.74 -4.93 4.21
CA LEU A 121 3.49 -5.65 3.93
C LEU A 121 2.24 -4.84 4.31
N GLY A 122 2.38 -3.85 5.20
CA GLY A 122 1.32 -2.91 5.56
C GLY A 122 1.24 -1.68 4.65
N THR A 123 2.12 -1.53 3.65
CA THR A 123 2.15 -0.34 2.80
C THR A 123 0.90 -0.22 1.95
N ASP A 124 0.29 0.96 1.94
CA ASP A 124 -0.88 1.32 1.13
C ASP A 124 -0.63 2.62 0.35
N ARG A 125 0.64 2.96 0.10
CA ARG A 125 1.05 4.20 -0.58
C ARG A 125 1.78 3.90 -1.89
N PRO A 126 1.11 3.99 -3.05
CA PRO A 126 1.71 3.69 -4.35
C PRO A 126 2.94 4.54 -4.69
N GLU A 127 2.96 5.81 -4.29
CA GLU A 127 4.09 6.72 -4.50
C GLU A 127 5.35 6.36 -3.68
N GLU A 128 5.19 5.77 -2.49
CA GLU A 128 6.32 5.25 -1.70
C GLU A 128 6.99 4.09 -2.44
N VAL A 129 6.18 3.20 -3.03
CA VAL A 129 6.66 2.08 -3.83
C VAL A 129 7.37 2.58 -5.10
N ASP A 130 6.83 3.59 -5.79
CA ASP A 130 7.49 4.18 -6.95
C ASP A 130 8.86 4.75 -6.58
N ALA A 131 8.91 5.55 -5.52
CA ALA A 131 10.14 6.16 -5.02
C ALA A 131 11.18 5.08 -4.64
N ALA A 132 10.74 3.98 -4.03
CA ALA A 132 11.61 2.87 -3.69
C ALA A 132 12.17 2.13 -4.90
N PHE A 133 11.38 1.98 -5.96
CA PHE A 133 11.92 1.46 -7.21
C PHE A 133 13.02 2.37 -7.77
N GLU A 134 12.85 3.70 -7.73
CA GLU A 134 13.88 4.64 -8.20
C GLU A 134 15.15 4.60 -7.35
N ARG A 135 15.02 4.39 -6.03
CA ARG A 135 16.16 4.22 -5.13
C ARG A 135 16.83 2.84 -5.22
N GLY A 136 16.19 1.87 -5.87
CA GLY A 136 16.67 0.49 -5.91
C GLY A 136 16.59 -0.21 -4.55
N GLU A 137 15.54 0.07 -3.77
CA GLU A 137 15.36 -0.52 -2.43
C GLU A 137 15.33 -2.07 -2.50
N PRO A 138 16.12 -2.78 -1.68
CA PRO A 138 16.22 -4.24 -1.75
C PRO A 138 14.89 -4.98 -1.55
N LEU A 139 13.98 -4.40 -0.75
CA LEU A 139 12.69 -4.99 -0.39
C LEU A 139 11.49 -4.42 -1.16
N VAL A 140 11.72 -3.69 -2.27
CA VAL A 140 10.63 -3.06 -3.03
C VAL A 140 9.56 -4.06 -3.49
N GLY A 141 9.92 -5.30 -3.85
CA GLY A 141 8.93 -6.29 -4.24
C GLY A 141 8.04 -6.79 -3.10
N VAL A 142 8.54 -6.80 -1.85
CA VAL A 142 7.71 -7.05 -0.65
C VAL A 142 6.68 -5.93 -0.49
N ALA A 143 7.09 -4.68 -0.73
CA ALA A 143 6.18 -3.54 -0.71
C ALA A 143 5.13 -3.61 -1.83
N VAL A 144 5.46 -4.14 -3.01
CA VAL A 144 4.47 -4.39 -4.08
C VAL A 144 3.43 -5.43 -3.65
N ILE A 145 3.85 -6.48 -2.92
CA ILE A 145 2.92 -7.45 -2.33
C ILE A 145 2.04 -6.78 -1.27
N GLY A 146 2.63 -5.98 -0.38
CA GLY A 146 1.90 -5.20 0.61
C GLY A 146 0.82 -4.32 -0.03
N LEU A 147 1.20 -3.57 -1.07
CA LEU A 147 0.27 -2.72 -1.81
C LEU A 147 -0.89 -3.51 -2.42
N ALA A 148 -0.64 -4.72 -2.93
CA ALA A 148 -1.68 -5.62 -3.45
C ALA A 148 -2.62 -6.17 -2.37
N LEU A 149 -2.18 -6.22 -1.11
CA LEU A 149 -2.97 -6.70 0.03
C LEU A 149 -3.82 -5.61 0.69
N THR A 150 -3.38 -4.35 0.61
CA THR A 150 -3.91 -3.25 1.43
C THR A 150 -4.58 -2.14 0.62
N HIS A 151 -4.13 -1.86 -0.60
CA HIS A 151 -4.63 -0.74 -1.38
C HIS A 151 -5.99 -1.07 -2.01
N PRO A 152 -7.02 -0.20 -1.90
CA PRO A 152 -8.37 -0.54 -2.37
C PRO A 152 -8.52 -0.52 -3.90
N ASP A 153 -7.70 0.28 -4.60
CA ASP A 153 -7.80 0.48 -6.04
C ASP A 153 -6.71 -0.27 -6.81
N ALA A 154 -7.13 -1.25 -7.61
CA ALA A 154 -6.25 -2.03 -8.48
C ALA A 154 -5.55 -1.21 -9.57
N ALA A 155 -6.15 -0.11 -10.05
CA ALA A 155 -5.53 0.72 -11.07
C ALA A 155 -4.27 1.43 -10.55
N ALA A 156 -4.21 1.72 -9.25
CA ALA A 156 -2.99 2.20 -8.60
C ALA A 156 -1.96 1.08 -8.36
N ILE A 157 -2.38 -0.18 -8.20
CA ILE A 157 -1.49 -1.30 -7.86
C ILE A 157 -0.81 -1.87 -9.11
N LEU A 158 -1.59 -2.15 -10.16
CA LEU A 158 -1.16 -2.91 -11.33
C LEU A 158 0.08 -2.37 -12.05
N PRO A 159 0.29 -1.05 -12.20
CA PRO A 159 1.53 -0.53 -12.81
C PRO A 159 2.80 -0.93 -12.04
N ARG A 160 2.73 -1.02 -10.71
CA ARG A 160 3.86 -1.41 -9.84
C ARG A 160 4.08 -2.93 -9.86
N VAL A 161 3.00 -3.70 -9.95
CA VAL A 161 3.06 -5.15 -10.20
C VAL A 161 3.71 -5.45 -11.54
N ALA A 162 3.32 -4.76 -12.62
CA ALA A 162 3.94 -4.88 -13.93
C ALA A 162 5.44 -4.54 -13.89
N ARG A 163 5.82 -3.48 -13.17
CA ARG A 163 7.24 -3.12 -12.97
C ARG A 163 8.02 -4.23 -12.27
N ALA A 164 7.48 -4.83 -11.21
CA ALA A 164 8.09 -5.96 -10.52
C ALA A 164 8.22 -7.20 -11.42
N LEU A 165 7.15 -7.57 -12.14
CA LEU A 165 7.13 -8.70 -13.07
C LEU A 165 8.17 -8.56 -14.20
N GLY A 166 8.36 -7.35 -14.70
CA GLY A 166 9.33 -7.03 -15.74
C GLY A 166 10.77 -6.87 -15.24
N ALA A 167 11.01 -6.94 -13.93
CA ALA A 167 12.34 -6.74 -13.37
C ALA A 167 13.32 -7.83 -13.83
N PRO A 168 14.61 -7.51 -14.05
CA PRO A 168 15.60 -8.51 -14.48
C PRO A 168 15.93 -9.53 -13.37
N TYR A 169 15.82 -9.12 -12.11
CA TYR A 169 16.13 -9.92 -10.92
C TYR A 169 15.05 -10.97 -10.64
N GLY A 170 15.47 -12.22 -10.44
CA GLY A 170 14.55 -13.36 -10.24
C GLY A 170 13.60 -13.22 -9.06
N GLU A 171 14.13 -12.77 -7.92
CA GLU A 171 13.35 -12.59 -6.69
C GLU A 171 12.27 -11.52 -6.83
N LEU A 172 12.65 -10.31 -7.29
CA LEU A 172 11.69 -9.21 -7.51
C LEU A 172 10.61 -9.60 -8.53
N ARG A 173 10.98 -10.33 -9.58
CA ARG A 173 10.02 -10.87 -10.55
C ARG A 173 9.08 -11.90 -9.93
N HIS A 174 9.58 -12.79 -9.08
CA HIS A 174 8.73 -13.74 -8.34
C HIS A 174 7.77 -13.01 -7.38
N GLN A 175 8.24 -11.99 -6.67
CA GLN A 175 7.39 -11.16 -5.82
C GLN A 175 6.32 -10.41 -6.64
N GLY A 176 6.62 -9.99 -7.87
CA GLY A 176 5.64 -9.48 -8.82
C GLY A 176 4.57 -10.51 -9.21
N VAL A 177 4.93 -11.79 -9.35
CA VAL A 177 3.97 -12.89 -9.58
C VAL A 177 3.06 -13.05 -8.36
N VAL A 178 3.61 -13.07 -7.15
CA VAL A 178 2.84 -13.19 -5.91
C VAL A 178 1.88 -12.02 -5.76
N ALA A 179 2.35 -10.79 -5.98
CA ALA A 179 1.50 -9.60 -5.93
C ALA A 179 0.37 -9.65 -6.97
N LEU A 180 0.65 -10.09 -8.20
CA LEU A 180 -0.38 -10.26 -9.23
C LEU A 180 -1.45 -11.28 -8.84
N ALA A 181 -1.06 -12.38 -8.19
CA ALA A 181 -1.99 -13.37 -7.66
C ALA A 181 -2.95 -12.74 -6.63
N HIS A 182 -2.41 -11.94 -5.70
CA HIS A 182 -3.22 -11.18 -4.75
C HIS A 182 -4.16 -10.18 -5.43
N VAL A 183 -3.69 -9.45 -6.45
CA VAL A 183 -4.57 -8.52 -7.18
C VAL A 183 -5.73 -9.26 -7.84
N ALA A 184 -5.46 -10.39 -8.50
CA ALA A 184 -6.49 -11.21 -9.12
C ALA A 184 -7.52 -11.69 -8.08
N ARG A 185 -7.05 -12.18 -6.92
CA ARG A 185 -7.90 -12.71 -5.85
C ARG A 185 -8.78 -11.64 -5.19
N LEU A 186 -8.20 -10.47 -4.89
CA LEU A 186 -8.86 -9.44 -4.10
C LEU A 186 -9.68 -8.47 -4.95
N HIS A 187 -9.22 -8.17 -6.17
CA HIS A 187 -9.87 -7.18 -7.04
C HIS A 187 -10.53 -7.81 -8.28
N GLY A 188 -10.34 -9.11 -8.53
CA GLY A 188 -10.99 -9.81 -9.66
C GLY A 188 -10.57 -9.27 -11.02
N THR A 189 -9.37 -8.67 -11.12
CA THR A 189 -8.90 -7.96 -12.31
C THR A 189 -7.41 -8.18 -12.57
N VAL A 190 -7.00 -7.89 -13.79
CA VAL A 190 -5.62 -7.86 -14.26
C VAL A 190 -5.57 -6.94 -15.49
N ASP A 191 -4.45 -6.24 -15.72
CA ASP A 191 -4.25 -5.44 -16.92
C ASP A 191 -3.49 -6.20 -18.03
N ASP A 192 -3.56 -5.66 -19.25
CA ASP A 192 -2.93 -6.26 -20.42
C ASP A 192 -1.41 -6.35 -20.27
N ARG A 193 -0.79 -5.35 -19.62
CA ARG A 193 0.65 -5.32 -19.43
C ARG A 193 1.14 -6.45 -18.53
N CYS A 194 0.44 -6.73 -17.43
CA CYS A 194 0.73 -7.87 -16.56
C CYS A 194 0.52 -9.19 -17.30
N LEU A 195 -0.52 -9.31 -18.12
CA LEU A 195 -0.76 -10.51 -18.92
C LEU A 195 0.35 -10.77 -19.95
N GLU A 196 0.84 -9.73 -20.62
CA GLU A 196 1.97 -9.82 -21.55
C GLU A 196 3.24 -10.32 -20.85
N LEU A 197 3.57 -9.74 -19.69
CA LEU A 197 4.74 -10.13 -18.92
C LEU A 197 4.59 -11.57 -18.39
N LEU A 198 3.41 -11.92 -17.87
CA LEU A 198 3.11 -13.27 -17.37
C LEU A 198 3.23 -14.32 -18.48
N ARG A 199 2.85 -13.98 -19.72
CA ARG A 199 2.98 -14.88 -20.87
C ARG A 199 4.44 -15.27 -21.16
N GLY A 200 5.39 -14.42 -20.80
CA GLY A 200 6.83 -14.70 -20.90
C GLY A 200 7.37 -15.61 -19.79
N LEU A 201 6.58 -15.91 -18.76
CA LEU A 201 6.98 -16.75 -17.64
C LEU A 201 6.57 -18.22 -17.87
N PRO A 202 7.22 -19.18 -17.18
CA PRO A 202 6.78 -20.57 -17.20
C PRO A 202 5.31 -20.69 -16.76
N PRO A 203 4.51 -21.58 -17.38
CA PRO A 203 3.13 -21.77 -17.00
C PRO A 203 3.00 -22.41 -15.61
N GLY A 204 1.88 -22.13 -14.92
CA GLY A 204 1.55 -22.74 -13.63
C GLY A 204 2.14 -22.04 -12.40
N THR A 205 2.42 -20.75 -12.52
CA THR A 205 2.72 -19.90 -11.36
C THR A 205 1.46 -19.57 -10.55
N GLU A 206 1.58 -19.08 -9.32
CA GLU A 206 0.41 -18.74 -8.50
C GLU A 206 -0.49 -17.71 -9.19
N ALA A 207 0.10 -16.74 -9.90
CA ALA A 207 -0.66 -15.75 -10.68
C ALA A 207 -1.50 -16.39 -11.80
N HIS A 208 -1.00 -17.43 -12.48
CA HIS A 208 -1.78 -18.11 -13.51
C HIS A 208 -3.05 -18.73 -12.92
N ASP A 209 -2.89 -19.44 -11.81
CA ASP A 209 -3.98 -20.17 -11.16
C ASP A 209 -5.01 -19.20 -10.58
N ASP A 210 -4.56 -18.13 -9.91
CA ASP A 210 -5.45 -17.13 -9.32
C ASP A 210 -6.17 -16.28 -10.38
N ILE A 211 -5.49 -15.88 -11.48
CA ILE A 211 -6.16 -15.17 -12.57
C ILE A 211 -7.26 -16.05 -13.17
N LEU A 212 -7.01 -17.34 -13.39
CA LEU A 212 -8.01 -18.26 -13.92
C LEU A 212 -9.16 -18.54 -12.95
N ALA A 213 -8.91 -18.45 -11.65
CA ALA A 213 -9.91 -18.68 -10.61
C ALA A 213 -10.80 -17.46 -10.36
N TYR A 214 -10.23 -16.25 -10.34
CA TYR A 214 -10.89 -15.05 -9.83
C TYR A 214 -11.21 -13.99 -10.88
N VAL A 215 -10.49 -13.92 -12.01
CA VAL A 215 -10.78 -12.95 -13.06
C VAL A 215 -11.85 -13.50 -14.02
N PRO A 216 -12.88 -12.72 -14.42
CA PRO A 216 -13.90 -13.20 -15.35
C PRO A 216 -13.31 -13.75 -16.65
N LEU A 217 -13.56 -15.02 -16.97
CA LEU A 217 -12.95 -15.72 -18.13
C LEU A 217 -13.15 -14.99 -19.48
N ARG A 218 -14.24 -14.23 -19.64
CA ARG A 218 -14.51 -13.42 -20.84
C ARG A 218 -13.53 -12.27 -21.06
N ARG A 219 -12.85 -11.83 -19.99
CA ARG A 219 -11.82 -10.79 -20.02
C ARG A 219 -10.41 -11.36 -20.21
N LEU A 220 -10.27 -12.69 -20.18
CA LEU A 220 -8.97 -13.34 -20.28
C LEU A 220 -8.62 -13.71 -21.72
N PRO A 221 -7.34 -13.55 -22.11
CA PRO A 221 -6.89 -13.96 -23.43
C PRO A 221 -6.98 -15.47 -23.60
N TRP A 222 -7.19 -15.89 -24.85
CA TRP A 222 -7.46 -17.30 -25.19
C TRP A 222 -6.36 -18.25 -24.74
N TRP A 223 -5.09 -17.82 -24.77
CA TRP A 223 -3.93 -18.66 -24.45
C TRP A 223 -3.95 -19.08 -22.97
N LEU A 224 -4.34 -18.15 -22.09
CA LEU A 224 -4.43 -18.38 -20.65
C LEU A 224 -5.62 -19.29 -20.31
N ARG A 225 -6.76 -19.06 -20.98
CA ARG A 225 -7.92 -19.95 -20.85
C ARG A 225 -7.57 -21.39 -21.23
N ARG A 226 -6.83 -21.59 -22.32
CA ARG A 226 -6.42 -22.91 -22.82
C ARG A 226 -5.47 -23.63 -21.85
N SER A 227 -4.50 -22.93 -21.26
CA SER A 227 -3.58 -23.54 -20.29
C SER A 227 -4.32 -24.03 -19.02
N GLY A 228 -5.35 -23.31 -18.58
CA GLY A 228 -6.19 -23.72 -17.45
C GLY A 228 -6.96 -25.03 -17.64
N TYR A 229 -7.30 -25.39 -18.88
CA TYR A 229 -7.90 -26.71 -19.18
C TYR A 229 -6.87 -27.84 -19.13
N ALA A 230 -5.64 -27.58 -19.61
CA ALA A 230 -4.55 -28.56 -19.58
C ALA A 230 -4.02 -28.82 -18.15
N GLY A 231 -3.98 -27.79 -17.30
CA GLY A 231 -3.59 -27.92 -15.89
C GLY A 231 -4.57 -28.75 -15.06
N ARG A 232 -5.88 -28.55 -15.25
CA ARG A 232 -6.93 -29.36 -14.60
C ARG A 232 -6.85 -30.83 -14.97
N LEU A 233 -6.56 -31.15 -16.24
CA LEU A 233 -6.34 -32.53 -16.68
C LEU A 233 -5.09 -33.17 -16.04
N ARG A 234 -4.02 -32.40 -15.78
CA ARG A 234 -2.82 -32.89 -15.05
C ARG A 234 -3.08 -33.12 -13.55
N SER A 235 -3.91 -32.30 -12.91
CA SER A 235 -4.28 -32.49 -11.49
C SER A 235 -5.09 -33.77 -11.26
N PHE A 236 -5.91 -34.19 -12.23
CA PHE A 236 -6.63 -35.47 -12.21
C PHE A 236 -5.69 -36.68 -12.30
N VAL A 237 -4.50 -36.53 -12.87
CA VAL A 237 -3.51 -37.62 -13.04
C VAL A 237 -2.57 -37.76 -11.84
N ARG A 238 -2.46 -36.73 -10.98
CA ARG A 238 -1.54 -36.72 -9.83
C ARG A 238 -2.18 -36.94 -8.46
N HIS A 239 -3.51 -37.00 -8.35
CA HIS A 239 -4.20 -37.32 -7.10
C HIS A 239 -5.22 -38.45 -7.31
N PRO A 240 -4.91 -39.72 -6.97
CA PRO A 240 -5.98 -40.66 -6.70
C PRO A 240 -6.75 -40.12 -5.50
N ARG A 241 -8.05 -39.90 -5.67
CA ARG A 241 -8.97 -39.55 -4.58
C ARG A 241 -8.73 -40.50 -3.41
N ILE A 242 -8.14 -40.01 -2.32
CA ILE A 242 -8.22 -40.69 -1.03
C ILE A 242 -9.67 -40.57 -0.59
N VAL A 243 -10.44 -41.62 -0.84
CA VAL A 243 -11.76 -41.81 -0.24
C VAL A 243 -11.51 -42.14 1.23
N LEU A 244 -11.57 -41.13 2.09
CA LEU A 244 -11.65 -41.36 3.54
C LEU A 244 -12.99 -42.01 3.85
N ARG A 245 -12.98 -43.34 3.92
CA ARG A 245 -14.05 -44.18 4.44
C ARG A 245 -14.22 -43.85 5.93
N ARG A 246 -15.35 -43.24 6.30
CA ARG A 246 -15.72 -43.04 7.72
C ARG A 246 -15.76 -44.41 8.43
N PRO A 247 -15.04 -44.61 9.55
CA PRO A 247 -15.26 -45.77 10.39
C PRO A 247 -16.63 -45.64 11.08
N GLY A 248 -17.39 -46.73 11.05
CA GLY A 248 -18.75 -46.80 11.54
C GLY A 248 -18.86 -46.65 13.05
N LYS A 249 -20.01 -46.13 13.47
CA LYS A 249 -20.51 -46.17 14.85
C LYS A 249 -20.70 -47.63 15.27
N ARG A 250 -20.15 -48.01 16.42
CA ARG A 250 -20.80 -48.88 17.41
C ARG A 250 -20.46 -48.33 18.78
#